data_AF-A0AAX1WR97-F1
#
_entry.id   AF-A0AAX1WR97-F1
#
_cell.length_a   1.000
_cell.length_b   1.000
_cell.length_c   1.000
_cell.angle_alpha   90.00
_cell.angle_beta   90.00
_cell.angle_gamma   90.00
#
_symmetry.space_group_name_H-M   'P 1'
#
loop_
_entity.id
_entity.type
_entity.pdbx_description
1 polymer ?
#
loop_
_entity_poly.entity_id
_entity_poly.type
_entity_poly.pdbx_seq_one_letter_code
_entity_poly.pdbx_strand_id
1 'polypeptide(L)'
;MTALPSPFRWLIAAMLALSALIVASQAHADERVTAADVATAVRNSPHASAWLKANADAVGNLAMFESGGQLGIYNGSCCYGVLQLNTQNIKDFADVKPAVFQAWSLQQQVDAWSKLTTQMLATKPPASLVALGKFDGRTVDGNLVLSCVQLGVGNCQTMINSGKCTGFADINGTTICTMADKMTGGSSGPAPSPGSPPIAGTGTNYNPSWTPSSCVRDGSGGCMSMNAAIAAGFQSGSGISMAKLRSINQMLLVVVTLLVVGSAMLGVWQRYARGVIATADLLLYMKRGLIVVCMVFVIMSLF
;
A
#
# COMPACT_ATOMS: atom_id res chain seq x y z
N MET A 1 21.31 31.24 31.76
CA MET A 1 20.42 30.44 30.88
C MET A 1 19.10 31.19 30.75
N THR A 2 18.96 32.04 29.73
CA THR A 2 17.75 32.85 29.53
C THR A 2 16.74 32.08 28.69
N ALA A 3 15.55 31.86 29.23
CA ALA A 3 14.45 31.17 28.56
C ALA A 3 14.12 31.85 27.21
N LEU A 4 13.88 31.03 26.18
CA LEU A 4 13.50 31.52 24.86
C LEU A 4 12.17 32.31 24.92
N PRO A 5 12.07 33.47 24.23
CA PRO A 5 10.86 34.28 24.24
C PRO A 5 9.65 33.53 23.65
N SER A 6 8.46 33.73 24.21
CA SER A 6 7.24 32.93 23.91
C SER A 6 6.86 32.80 22.41
N PRO A 7 6.98 33.81 21.53
CA PRO A 7 6.62 33.64 20.11
C PRO A 7 7.57 32.66 19.39
N PHE A 8 8.80 32.51 19.90
CA PHE A 8 9.83 31.64 19.35
C PHE A 8 9.51 30.16 19.57
N ARG A 9 8.86 29.82 20.69
CA ARG A 9 8.42 28.45 21.00
C ARG A 9 7.25 28.03 20.10
N TRP A 10 6.35 28.97 19.80
CA TRP A 10 5.20 28.73 18.92
C TRP A 10 5.58 28.58 17.45
N LEU A 11 6.57 29.35 16.97
CA LEU A 11 7.01 29.28 15.57
C LEU A 11 7.82 28.00 15.29
N ILE A 12 8.64 27.56 16.24
CA ILE A 12 9.33 26.26 16.18
C ILE A 12 8.32 25.10 16.27
N ALA A 13 7.34 25.19 17.18
CA ALA A 13 6.28 24.19 17.28
C ALA A 13 5.43 24.12 15.99
N ALA A 14 5.11 25.26 15.38
CA ALA A 14 4.36 25.32 14.12
C ALA A 14 5.15 24.75 12.94
N MET A 15 6.46 25.03 12.85
CA MET A 15 7.31 24.45 11.80
C MET A 15 7.54 22.94 12.01
N LEU A 16 7.70 22.47 13.25
CA LEU A 16 7.76 21.05 13.59
C LEU A 16 6.43 20.33 13.31
N ALA A 17 5.30 20.96 13.61
CA ALA A 17 3.98 20.42 13.30
C ALA A 17 3.74 20.34 11.79
N LEU A 18 4.12 21.37 11.03
CA LEU A 18 3.99 21.39 9.57
C LEU A 18 4.90 20.36 8.89
N SER A 19 6.13 20.20 9.38
CA SER A 19 7.04 19.16 8.88
C SER A 19 6.59 17.75 9.28
N ALA A 20 6.02 17.54 10.47
CA ALA A 20 5.39 16.28 10.85
C ALA A 20 4.17 15.93 9.99
N LEU A 21 3.35 16.92 9.62
CA LEU A 21 2.21 16.76 8.71
C LEU A 21 2.63 16.36 7.29
N ILE A 22 3.70 16.97 6.76
CA ILE A 22 4.23 16.62 5.43
C ILE A 22 4.86 15.23 5.45
N VAL A 23 5.59 14.88 6.51
CA VAL A 23 6.19 13.54 6.71
C VAL A 23 5.14 12.43 6.82
N ALA A 24 4.01 12.67 7.49
CA ALA A 24 2.94 11.68 7.61
C ALA A 24 2.22 11.40 6.27
N SER A 25 2.26 12.34 5.33
CA SER A 25 1.53 12.24 4.06
C SER A 25 2.24 11.46 2.95
N GLN A 26 3.53 11.11 3.11
CA GLN A 26 4.32 10.46 2.05
C GLN A 26 4.93 9.10 2.43
N ALA A 27 4.75 8.63 3.66
CA ALA A 27 5.49 7.48 4.18
C ALA A 27 4.95 6.09 3.77
N HIS A 28 3.77 6.00 3.14
CA HIS A 28 3.05 4.72 3.00
C HIS A 28 3.06 4.12 1.59
N ALA A 29 3.50 4.85 0.55
CA ALA A 29 3.40 4.37 -0.83
C ALA A 29 4.23 3.08 -1.11
N ASP A 30 5.37 2.91 -0.43
CA ASP A 30 6.23 1.72 -0.55
C ASP A 30 6.07 0.72 0.63
N GLU A 31 5.05 0.92 1.47
CA GLU A 31 4.81 0.05 2.62
C GLU A 31 4.13 -1.26 2.19
N ARG A 32 4.67 -2.37 2.69
CA ARG A 32 4.07 -3.70 2.60
C ARG A 32 3.50 -4.11 3.96
N VAL A 33 2.24 -4.50 3.97
CA VAL A 33 1.52 -5.00 5.15
C VAL A 33 1.28 -6.49 5.05
N THR A 34 1.00 -7.14 6.19
CA THR A 34 0.66 -8.55 6.25
C THR A 34 -0.85 -8.79 6.15
N ALA A 35 -1.26 -10.03 5.89
CA ALA A 35 -2.67 -10.42 5.98
C ALA A 35 -3.27 -10.13 7.37
N ALA A 36 -2.49 -10.29 8.44
CA ALA A 36 -2.92 -10.02 9.81
C ALA A 36 -3.16 -8.53 10.08
N ASP A 37 -2.32 -7.66 9.51
CA ASP A 37 -2.49 -6.20 9.61
C ASP A 37 -3.78 -5.77 8.93
N VAL A 38 -4.04 -6.28 7.73
CA VAL A 38 -5.28 -6.02 6.98
C VAL A 38 -6.49 -6.53 7.74
N ALA A 39 -6.44 -7.76 8.27
CA ALA A 39 -7.53 -8.32 9.06
C ALA A 39 -7.81 -7.48 10.32
N THR A 40 -6.77 -6.99 10.98
CA THR A 40 -6.90 -6.07 12.12
C THR A 40 -7.53 -4.76 11.70
N ALA A 41 -7.11 -4.18 10.58
CA ALA A 41 -7.70 -2.94 10.06
C ALA A 41 -9.18 -3.10 9.72
N VAL A 42 -9.59 -4.25 9.16
CA VAL A 42 -11.00 -4.56 8.87
C VAL A 42 -11.83 -4.65 10.15
N ARG A 43 -11.31 -5.33 11.19
CA ARG A 43 -11.98 -5.42 12.50
C ARG A 43 -12.18 -4.04 13.13
N ASN A 44 -11.17 -3.17 12.99
CA ASN A 44 -11.18 -1.80 13.51
C ASN A 44 -12.02 -0.84 12.68
N SER A 45 -12.34 -1.18 11.42
CA SER A 45 -13.07 -0.28 10.54
C SER A 45 -14.48 0.04 11.08
N PRO A 46 -14.88 1.32 11.11
CA PRO A 46 -16.25 1.71 11.46
C PRO A 46 -17.25 1.39 10.35
N HIS A 47 -16.78 1.08 9.13
CA HIS A 47 -17.63 0.81 7.96
C HIS A 47 -17.74 -0.67 7.63
N ALA A 48 -16.98 -1.54 8.29
CA ALA A 48 -17.07 -2.98 8.11
C ALA A 48 -18.35 -3.53 8.76
N SER A 49 -19.15 -4.27 7.99
CA SER A 49 -20.30 -5.00 8.50
C SER A 49 -19.89 -6.07 9.51
N ALA A 50 -20.83 -6.55 10.33
CA ALA A 50 -20.57 -7.63 11.28
C ALA A 50 -20.02 -8.88 10.59
N TRP A 51 -20.55 -9.21 9.41
CA TRP A 51 -20.03 -10.32 8.59
C TRP A 51 -18.59 -10.08 8.16
N LEU A 52 -18.26 -8.86 7.71
CA LEU A 52 -16.92 -8.54 7.24
C LEU A 52 -15.90 -8.59 8.39
N LYS A 53 -16.27 -8.14 9.58
CA LYS A 53 -15.44 -8.26 10.80
C LYS A 53 -15.22 -9.71 11.20
N ALA A 54 -16.25 -10.55 11.12
CA ALA A 54 -16.16 -11.97 11.41
C ALA A 54 -15.29 -12.74 10.39
N ASN A 55 -15.20 -12.23 9.15
CA ASN A 55 -14.41 -12.82 8.05
C ASN A 55 -13.16 -12.00 7.71
N ALA A 56 -12.63 -11.23 8.67
CA ALA A 56 -11.53 -10.30 8.41
C ALA A 56 -10.25 -11.00 7.93
N ASP A 57 -9.99 -12.24 8.37
CA ASP A 57 -8.82 -13.00 7.92
C ASP A 57 -8.91 -13.36 6.42
N ALA A 58 -10.13 -13.60 5.91
CA ALA A 58 -10.36 -13.81 4.47
C ALA A 58 -10.06 -12.53 3.65
N VAL A 59 -10.31 -11.35 4.23
CA VAL A 59 -9.92 -10.07 3.61
C VAL A 59 -8.40 -9.90 3.64
N GLY A 60 -7.74 -10.34 4.71
CA GLY A 60 -6.27 -10.39 4.77
C GLY A 60 -5.69 -11.24 3.64
N ASN A 61 -6.26 -12.43 3.41
CA ASN A 61 -5.88 -13.30 2.28
C ASN A 61 -6.14 -12.64 0.93
N LEU A 62 -7.27 -11.93 0.79
CA LEU A 62 -7.61 -11.19 -0.42
C LEU A 62 -6.54 -10.13 -0.71
N ALA A 63 -6.13 -9.34 0.28
CA ALA A 63 -5.09 -8.33 0.10
C ALA A 63 -3.75 -8.93 -0.36
N MET A 64 -3.38 -10.11 0.14
CA MET A 64 -2.18 -10.80 -0.31
C MET A 64 -2.29 -11.27 -1.76
N PHE A 65 -3.48 -11.76 -2.16
CA PHE A 65 -3.76 -12.14 -3.54
C PHE A 65 -3.76 -10.95 -4.50
N GLU A 66 -4.38 -9.83 -4.11
CA GLU A 66 -4.61 -8.66 -4.96
C GLU A 66 -3.35 -7.80 -5.17
N SER A 67 -2.60 -7.54 -4.10
CA SER A 67 -1.46 -6.59 -4.13
C SER A 67 -0.15 -7.18 -3.60
N GLY A 68 -0.18 -8.39 -3.03
CA GLY A 68 0.93 -8.89 -2.20
C GLY A 68 1.17 -8.03 -0.96
N GLY A 69 0.12 -7.33 -0.48
CA GLY A 69 0.18 -6.45 0.70
C GLY A 69 0.73 -5.05 0.44
N GLN A 70 0.83 -4.59 -0.80
CA GLN A 70 1.44 -3.29 -1.13
C GLN A 70 0.43 -2.14 -1.05
N LEU A 71 0.70 -1.11 -0.24
CA LEU A 71 -0.22 0.02 -0.04
C LEU A 71 -0.26 1.01 -1.20
N GLY A 72 0.86 1.30 -1.87
CA GLY A 72 0.89 2.28 -2.96
C GLY A 72 0.78 1.71 -4.37
N ILE A 73 0.59 0.39 -4.52
CA ILE A 73 0.64 -0.27 -5.83
C ILE A 73 -0.46 0.25 -6.77
N TYR A 74 -0.10 0.40 -8.04
CA TYR A 74 -1.02 0.55 -9.15
C TYR A 74 -0.77 -0.57 -10.14
N ASN A 75 -1.80 -1.32 -10.54
CA ASN A 75 -1.65 -2.49 -11.40
C ASN A 75 -1.54 -2.18 -12.91
N GLY A 76 -1.42 -0.90 -13.28
CA GLY A 76 -1.23 -0.47 -14.66
C GLY A 76 -2.52 -0.28 -15.47
N SER A 77 -3.66 -0.83 -15.03
CA SER A 77 -4.90 -0.85 -15.82
C SER A 77 -6.11 -0.23 -15.14
N CYS A 78 -6.24 -0.32 -13.81
CA CYS A 78 -7.44 0.18 -13.14
C CYS A 78 -7.25 0.55 -11.68
N CYS A 79 -6.37 -0.16 -10.98
CA CYS A 79 -6.65 -0.45 -9.59
C CYS A 79 -5.48 -0.10 -8.68
N TYR A 80 -5.83 0.44 -7.51
CA TYR A 80 -4.90 1.08 -6.59
C TYR A 80 -4.99 0.47 -5.20
N GLY A 81 -3.83 0.41 -4.55
CA GLY A 81 -3.69 0.10 -3.13
C GLY A 81 -3.90 -1.36 -2.78
N VAL A 82 -3.95 -1.61 -1.47
CA VAL A 82 -3.79 -2.95 -0.90
C VAL A 82 -4.89 -3.93 -1.29
N LEU A 83 -6.10 -3.42 -1.54
CA LEU A 83 -7.29 -4.19 -1.94
C LEU A 83 -7.78 -3.80 -3.35
N GLN A 84 -6.92 -3.16 -4.15
CA GLN A 84 -7.11 -2.93 -5.59
C GLN A 84 -8.43 -2.24 -5.97
N LEU A 85 -8.72 -1.07 -5.38
CA LEU A 85 -9.90 -0.28 -5.78
C LEU A 85 -9.65 0.39 -7.13
N ASN A 86 -10.65 0.36 -8.01
CA ASN A 86 -10.61 1.11 -9.25
C ASN A 86 -10.87 2.61 -9.05
N THR A 87 -10.55 3.44 -10.06
CA THR A 87 -10.73 4.90 -10.02
C THR A 87 -12.15 5.35 -9.65
N GLN A 88 -13.17 4.68 -10.16
CA GLN A 88 -14.57 5.05 -9.88
C GLN A 88 -14.92 4.78 -8.41
N ASN A 89 -14.52 3.64 -7.88
CA ASN A 89 -14.74 3.28 -6.49
C ASN A 89 -13.94 4.20 -5.53
N ILE A 90 -12.73 4.61 -5.90
CA ILE A 90 -11.97 5.60 -5.12
C ILE A 90 -12.75 6.92 -5.06
N LYS A 91 -13.29 7.38 -6.19
CA LYS A 91 -14.12 8.59 -6.22
C LYS A 91 -15.35 8.44 -5.32
N ASP A 92 -16.08 7.34 -5.43
CA ASP A 92 -17.39 7.20 -4.76
C ASP A 92 -17.27 6.87 -3.26
N PHE A 93 -16.20 6.18 -2.84
CA PHE A 93 -16.06 5.66 -1.49
C PHE A 93 -14.95 6.30 -0.67
N ALA A 94 -13.90 6.82 -1.32
CA ALA A 94 -12.79 7.52 -0.68
C ALA A 94 -12.86 9.05 -0.88
N ASP A 95 -13.62 9.53 -1.87
CA ASP A 95 -13.80 10.96 -2.21
C ASP A 95 -12.47 11.73 -2.37
N VAL A 96 -11.49 11.07 -3.00
CA VAL A 96 -10.17 11.64 -3.28
C VAL A 96 -9.68 11.26 -4.68
N LYS A 97 -8.59 11.90 -5.11
CA LYS A 97 -7.87 11.49 -6.34
C LYS A 97 -7.07 10.21 -6.10
N PRO A 98 -6.86 9.35 -7.11
CA PRO A 98 -6.07 8.12 -6.96
C PRO A 98 -4.66 8.34 -6.40
N ALA A 99 -3.97 9.40 -6.84
CA ALA A 99 -2.64 9.74 -6.32
C ALA A 99 -2.63 10.04 -4.80
N VAL A 100 -3.74 10.58 -4.27
CA VAL A 100 -3.89 10.81 -2.83
C VAL A 100 -4.20 9.49 -2.12
N PHE A 101 -5.07 8.66 -2.71
CA PHE A 101 -5.40 7.34 -2.18
C PHE A 101 -4.18 6.42 -2.05
N GLN A 102 -3.26 6.44 -3.01
CA GLN A 102 -2.01 5.65 -2.95
C GLN A 102 -1.09 6.04 -1.78
N ALA A 103 -1.21 7.27 -1.28
CA ALA A 103 -0.44 7.75 -0.15
C ALA A 103 -1.14 7.51 1.19
N TRP A 104 -2.37 6.99 1.19
CA TRP A 104 -3.12 6.71 2.40
C TRP A 104 -2.51 5.58 3.21
N SER A 105 -2.67 5.68 4.53
CA SER A 105 -2.37 4.59 5.46
C SER A 105 -3.25 3.36 5.18
N LEU A 106 -2.81 2.20 5.68
CA LEU A 106 -3.56 0.94 5.60
C LEU A 106 -5.01 1.12 6.09
N GLN A 107 -5.21 1.74 7.25
CA GLN A 107 -6.53 1.88 7.85
C GLN A 107 -7.47 2.70 6.95
N GLN A 108 -7.00 3.81 6.39
CA GLN A 108 -7.79 4.65 5.50
C GLN A 108 -8.19 3.91 4.20
N GLN A 109 -7.27 3.16 3.60
CA GLN A 109 -7.59 2.35 2.41
C GLN A 109 -8.61 1.25 2.74
N VAL A 110 -8.44 0.56 3.87
CA VAL A 110 -9.35 -0.49 4.34
C VAL A 110 -10.72 0.07 4.71
N ASP A 111 -10.80 1.28 5.26
CA ASP A 111 -12.07 1.92 5.60
C ASP A 111 -12.90 2.25 4.35
N ALA A 112 -12.27 2.83 3.32
CA ALA A 112 -12.93 3.07 2.04
C ALA A 112 -13.37 1.77 1.36
N TRP A 113 -12.50 0.76 1.34
CA TRP A 113 -12.85 -0.56 0.82
C TRP A 113 -14.00 -1.20 1.59
N SER A 114 -13.99 -1.12 2.92
CA SER A 114 -15.03 -1.70 3.79
C SER A 114 -16.39 -1.05 3.56
N LYS A 115 -16.43 0.26 3.25
CA LYS A 115 -17.66 0.96 2.88
C LYS A 115 -18.25 0.40 1.58
N LEU A 116 -17.44 0.22 0.54
CA LEU A 116 -17.85 -0.41 -0.72
C LEU A 116 -18.32 -1.85 -0.49
N THR A 117 -17.48 -2.69 0.12
CA THR A 117 -17.76 -4.12 0.26
C THR A 117 -18.97 -4.39 1.14
N THR A 118 -19.19 -3.60 2.20
CA THR A 118 -20.41 -3.70 3.01
C THR A 118 -21.68 -3.45 2.19
N GLN A 119 -21.67 -2.49 1.25
CA GLN A 119 -22.80 -2.29 0.34
C GLN A 119 -22.96 -3.46 -0.63
N MET A 120 -21.87 -3.97 -1.18
CA MET A 120 -21.91 -5.11 -2.11
C MET A 120 -22.39 -6.40 -1.44
N LEU A 121 -21.98 -6.66 -0.20
CA LEU A 121 -22.43 -7.82 0.58
C LEU A 121 -23.93 -7.78 0.90
N ALA A 122 -24.53 -6.59 0.98
CA ALA A 122 -25.97 -6.42 1.18
C ALA A 122 -26.78 -6.71 -0.10
N THR A 123 -26.13 -6.86 -1.26
CA THR A 123 -26.82 -7.22 -2.50
C THR A 123 -27.24 -8.70 -2.51
N LYS A 124 -28.24 -9.02 -3.32
CA LYS A 124 -28.85 -10.36 -3.36
C LYS A 124 -27.85 -11.50 -3.63
N PRO A 125 -26.92 -11.42 -4.60
CA PRO A 125 -26.09 -12.58 -4.94
C PRO A 125 -25.14 -13.04 -3.81
N PRO A 126 -24.31 -12.15 -3.20
CA PRO A 126 -23.48 -12.55 -2.05
C PRO A 126 -24.31 -13.02 -0.84
N ALA A 127 -25.42 -12.34 -0.54
CA ALA A 127 -26.30 -12.73 0.55
C ALA A 127 -26.94 -14.12 0.32
N SER A 128 -27.33 -14.41 -0.92
CA SER A 128 -27.88 -15.71 -1.31
C SER A 128 -26.82 -16.80 -1.21
N LEU A 129 -25.59 -16.52 -1.64
CA LEU A 129 -24.47 -17.47 -1.54
C LEU A 129 -24.20 -17.83 -0.08
N VAL A 130 -24.12 -16.84 0.83
CA VAL A 130 -23.99 -17.06 2.27
C VAL A 130 -25.12 -17.94 2.82
N ALA A 131 -26.37 -17.67 2.40
CA ALA A 131 -27.54 -18.41 2.87
C ALA A 131 -27.56 -19.89 2.45
N LEU A 132 -26.85 -20.28 1.38
CA LEU A 132 -26.76 -21.67 0.95
C LEU A 132 -25.96 -22.54 1.93
N GLY A 133 -24.97 -21.98 2.61
CA GLY A 133 -24.04 -22.69 3.51
C GLY A 133 -23.09 -23.69 2.82
N LYS A 134 -23.55 -24.35 1.75
CA LYS A 134 -22.74 -25.15 0.83
C LYS A 134 -23.09 -24.81 -0.62
N PHE A 135 -22.08 -24.81 -1.48
CA PHE A 135 -22.24 -24.62 -2.92
C PHE A 135 -21.31 -25.59 -3.63
N ASP A 136 -21.81 -26.34 -4.63
CA ASP A 136 -21.03 -27.33 -5.39
C ASP A 136 -20.16 -28.27 -4.51
N GLY A 137 -20.74 -28.76 -3.41
CA GLY A 137 -20.09 -29.68 -2.47
C GLY A 137 -19.11 -29.04 -1.46
N ARG A 138 -18.70 -27.78 -1.65
CA ARG A 138 -17.83 -27.04 -0.72
C ARG A 138 -18.60 -26.16 0.26
N THR A 139 -18.03 -25.91 1.42
CA THR A 139 -18.53 -24.92 2.38
C THR A 139 -18.46 -23.52 1.78
N VAL A 140 -19.49 -22.72 2.00
CA VAL A 140 -19.45 -21.29 1.67
C VAL A 140 -18.72 -20.56 2.80
N ASP A 141 -17.46 -20.21 2.56
CA ASP A 141 -16.60 -19.49 3.49
C ASP A 141 -16.39 -18.02 3.06
N GLY A 142 -15.63 -17.28 3.88
CA GLY A 142 -15.32 -15.87 3.60
C GLY A 142 -14.59 -15.67 2.27
N ASN A 143 -13.69 -16.58 1.88
CA ASN A 143 -12.94 -16.47 0.62
C ASN A 143 -13.86 -16.60 -0.60
N LEU A 144 -14.81 -17.52 -0.56
CA LEU A 144 -15.78 -17.72 -1.64
C LEU A 144 -16.71 -16.51 -1.81
N VAL A 145 -17.21 -15.97 -0.70
CA VAL A 145 -18.10 -14.80 -0.72
C VAL A 145 -17.36 -13.55 -1.17
N LEU A 146 -16.12 -13.35 -0.74
CA LEU A 146 -15.29 -12.22 -1.19
C LEU A 146 -14.92 -12.34 -2.68
N SER A 147 -14.60 -13.54 -3.17
CA SER A 147 -14.35 -13.79 -4.60
C SER A 147 -15.59 -13.49 -5.46
N CYS A 148 -16.79 -13.80 -4.95
CA CYS A 148 -18.07 -13.45 -5.57
C CYS A 148 -18.25 -11.92 -5.71
N VAL A 149 -17.81 -11.14 -4.71
CA VAL A 149 -17.82 -9.67 -4.78
C VAL A 149 -16.75 -9.16 -5.74
N GLN A 150 -15.52 -9.68 -5.69
CA GLN A 150 -14.38 -9.22 -6.48
C GLN A 150 -14.56 -9.46 -7.99
N LEU A 151 -15.07 -10.62 -8.40
CA LEU A 151 -15.37 -10.89 -9.80
C LEU A 151 -16.70 -10.30 -10.26
N GLY A 152 -17.43 -9.63 -9.37
CA GLY A 152 -18.67 -8.91 -9.67
C GLY A 152 -19.93 -9.71 -9.35
N VAL A 153 -20.88 -9.03 -8.71
CA VAL A 153 -22.14 -9.62 -8.23
C VAL A 153 -23.01 -10.22 -9.34
N GLY A 154 -22.94 -9.69 -10.56
CA GLY A 154 -23.63 -10.28 -11.72
C GLY A 154 -23.06 -11.64 -12.13
N ASN A 155 -21.74 -11.75 -12.19
CA ASN A 155 -21.04 -13.01 -12.47
C ASN A 155 -21.28 -14.04 -11.36
N CYS A 156 -21.33 -13.57 -10.11
CA CYS A 156 -21.73 -14.40 -8.99
C CYS A 156 -23.16 -14.92 -9.09
N GLN A 157 -24.11 -14.11 -9.54
CA GLN A 157 -25.48 -14.57 -9.78
C GLN A 157 -25.52 -15.64 -10.89
N THR A 158 -24.74 -15.48 -11.96
CA THR A 158 -24.61 -16.50 -13.03
C THR A 158 -24.08 -17.82 -12.48
N MET A 159 -23.02 -17.78 -11.66
CA MET A 159 -22.50 -18.97 -10.99
C MET A 159 -23.56 -19.62 -10.11
N ILE A 160 -24.24 -18.86 -9.24
CA ILE A 160 -25.28 -19.39 -8.34
C ILE A 160 -26.39 -20.07 -9.15
N ASN A 161 -26.86 -19.44 -10.23
CA ASN A 161 -27.92 -19.99 -11.09
C ASN A 161 -27.54 -21.31 -11.76
N SER A 162 -26.25 -21.52 -12.03
CA SER A 162 -25.76 -22.78 -12.60
C SER A 162 -25.70 -23.93 -11.59
N GLY A 163 -25.65 -23.63 -10.30
CA GLY A 163 -25.42 -24.59 -9.23
C GLY A 163 -23.99 -25.18 -9.17
N LYS A 164 -23.06 -24.74 -10.01
CA LYS A 164 -21.68 -25.28 -10.10
C LYS A 164 -20.61 -24.19 -10.08
N CYS A 165 -19.45 -24.50 -9.54
CA CYS A 165 -18.27 -23.63 -9.53
C CYS A 165 -17.76 -23.29 -10.94
N THR A 166 -18.09 -24.10 -11.94
CA THR A 166 -17.74 -23.89 -13.35
C THR A 166 -18.79 -23.11 -14.14
N GLY A 167 -19.89 -22.69 -13.51
CA GLY A 167 -20.96 -21.96 -14.19
C GLY A 167 -20.64 -20.53 -14.58
N PHE A 168 -19.49 -20.02 -14.15
CA PHE A 168 -18.91 -18.76 -14.61
C PHE A 168 -17.38 -18.90 -14.68
N ALA A 169 -16.79 -18.35 -15.73
CA ALA A 169 -15.36 -18.12 -15.82
C ALA A 169 -15.12 -16.76 -16.50
N ASP A 170 -14.10 -16.04 -16.05
CA ASP A 170 -13.64 -14.83 -16.74
C ASP A 170 -12.94 -15.18 -18.07
N ILE A 171 -12.48 -14.16 -18.80
CA ILE A 171 -11.76 -14.35 -20.07
C ILE A 171 -10.48 -15.18 -19.94
N ASN A 172 -9.93 -15.28 -18.73
CA ASN A 172 -8.72 -16.04 -18.41
C ASN A 172 -9.03 -17.45 -17.86
N GLY A 173 -10.31 -17.86 -17.83
CA GLY A 173 -10.74 -19.16 -17.29
C GLY A 173 -10.78 -19.22 -15.76
N THR A 174 -10.63 -18.10 -15.06
CA THR A 174 -10.73 -18.03 -13.59
C THR A 174 -12.21 -18.00 -13.18
N THR A 175 -12.59 -18.93 -12.32
CA THR A 175 -13.91 -18.99 -11.71
C THR A 175 -13.86 -18.37 -10.31
N ILE A 176 -15.02 -18.05 -9.75
CA ILE A 176 -15.12 -17.54 -8.38
C ILE A 176 -14.58 -18.56 -7.38
N CYS A 177 -14.82 -19.85 -7.59
CA CYS A 177 -14.30 -20.89 -6.72
C CYS A 177 -12.78 -21.04 -6.84
N THR A 178 -12.22 -20.98 -8.06
CA THR A 178 -10.75 -21.09 -8.23
C THR A 178 -10.02 -19.86 -7.69
N MET A 179 -10.64 -18.67 -7.72
CA MET A 179 -10.14 -17.49 -7.01
C MET A 179 -10.14 -17.70 -5.48
N ALA A 180 -11.23 -18.22 -4.92
CA ALA A 180 -11.33 -18.50 -3.49
C ALA A 180 -10.27 -19.51 -3.01
N ASP A 181 -9.96 -20.51 -3.84
CA ASP A 181 -8.91 -21.49 -3.56
C ASP A 181 -7.52 -20.84 -3.55
N LYS A 182 -7.24 -19.93 -4.49
CA LYS A 182 -5.99 -19.17 -4.53
C LYS A 182 -5.82 -18.25 -3.32
N MET A 183 -6.90 -17.64 -2.83
CA MET A 183 -6.87 -16.86 -1.59
C MET A 183 -6.46 -17.70 -0.38
N THR A 184 -6.85 -18.98 -0.35
CA THR A 184 -6.51 -19.90 0.75
C THR A 184 -5.02 -20.26 0.79
N GLY A 185 -4.31 -20.18 -0.35
CA GLY A 185 -2.89 -20.53 -0.49
C GLY A 185 -1.89 -19.38 -0.29
N GLY A 186 -2.34 -18.14 -0.07
CA GLY A 186 -1.49 -17.01 0.36
C GLY A 186 -0.32 -16.60 -0.53
N SER A 187 -0.16 -17.14 -1.76
CA SER A 187 0.96 -16.82 -2.64
C SER A 187 0.54 -16.86 -4.11
N SER A 188 -0.09 -15.78 -4.55
CA SER A 188 -0.08 -15.38 -5.95
C SER A 188 0.66 -14.04 -5.99
N GLY A 189 1.63 -13.88 -6.89
CA GLY A 189 2.00 -12.53 -7.31
C GLY A 189 0.77 -11.79 -7.87
N PRO A 190 0.82 -10.46 -8.04
CA PRO A 190 -0.30 -9.69 -8.55
C PRO A 190 -0.91 -10.37 -9.79
N ALA A 191 -2.23 -10.45 -9.84
CA ALA A 191 -2.95 -11.07 -10.95
C ALA A 191 -2.39 -10.55 -12.30
N PRO A 192 -2.14 -11.42 -13.29
CA PRO A 192 -1.62 -10.97 -14.58
C PRO A 192 -2.57 -9.95 -15.20
N SER A 193 -2.02 -8.82 -15.61
CA SER A 193 -2.76 -7.77 -16.32
C SER A 193 -3.25 -8.31 -17.67
N PRO A 194 -4.49 -8.00 -18.12
CA PRO A 194 -4.94 -8.37 -19.45
C PRO A 194 -4.18 -7.52 -20.48
N GLY A 195 -3.17 -8.12 -21.12
CA GLY A 195 -2.38 -7.44 -22.14
C GLY A 195 -1.02 -8.05 -22.49
N SER A 196 -0.56 -9.09 -21.81
CA SER A 196 0.66 -9.79 -22.23
C SER A 196 0.34 -10.85 -23.29
N PRO A 197 0.99 -10.83 -24.48
CA PRO A 197 0.80 -11.87 -25.48
C PRO A 197 1.23 -13.24 -24.93
N PRO A 198 0.57 -14.34 -25.35
CA PRO A 198 0.80 -15.66 -24.77
C PRO A 198 2.21 -16.15 -25.12
N ILE A 199 3.03 -16.40 -24.10
CA ILE A 199 4.15 -17.32 -24.26
C ILE A 199 3.54 -18.72 -24.29
N ALA A 200 3.59 -19.33 -25.47
CA ALA A 200 3.11 -20.69 -25.71
C ALA A 200 3.86 -21.69 -24.81
N GLY A 201 3.17 -22.21 -23.79
CA GLY A 201 3.61 -23.37 -23.03
C GLY A 201 3.06 -24.64 -23.68
N THR A 202 3.75 -25.18 -24.67
CA THR A 202 3.58 -26.57 -25.10
C THR A 202 4.00 -27.48 -23.95
N GLY A 203 3.07 -28.32 -23.48
CA GLY A 203 3.40 -29.36 -22.51
C GLY A 203 4.32 -30.42 -23.08
N THR A 204 5.30 -30.84 -22.29
CA THR A 204 5.95 -32.16 -22.43
C THR A 204 6.47 -32.64 -21.07
N ASN A 205 6.20 -33.92 -20.79
CA ASN A 205 6.79 -34.72 -19.72
C ASN A 205 8.31 -34.87 -19.90
N TYR A 206 9.13 -34.73 -18.85
CA TYR A 206 10.31 -35.60 -18.62
C TYR A 206 10.92 -35.47 -17.20
N ASN A 207 11.56 -36.58 -16.81
CA ASN A 207 12.13 -37.09 -15.55
C ASN A 207 13.40 -36.34 -15.03
N PRO A 208 13.89 -36.61 -13.79
CA PRO A 208 14.85 -35.80 -13.03
C PRO A 208 16.32 -36.20 -13.24
N SER A 209 17.25 -35.22 -13.18
CA SER A 209 18.69 -35.43 -12.95
C SER A 209 19.47 -34.12 -12.69
N TRP A 210 19.90 -33.93 -11.45
CA TRP A 210 21.16 -33.34 -10.94
C TRP A 210 21.70 -31.92 -11.36
N THR A 211 21.51 -30.95 -10.45
CA THR A 211 22.44 -29.89 -9.90
C THR A 211 23.05 -28.76 -10.78
N PRO A 212 23.38 -27.55 -10.24
CA PRO A 212 23.61 -27.19 -8.82
C PRO A 212 22.66 -26.14 -8.22
N SER A 213 22.49 -26.29 -6.90
CA SER A 213 21.78 -25.43 -5.97
C SER A 213 22.65 -24.22 -5.53
N SER A 214 22.37 -23.01 -5.99
CA SER A 214 22.86 -21.80 -5.30
C SER A 214 22.25 -20.46 -5.76
N CYS A 215 21.03 -20.42 -6.28
CA CYS A 215 20.30 -19.15 -6.36
C CYS A 215 19.40 -19.02 -5.13
N VAL A 216 19.41 -17.84 -4.49
CA VAL A 216 18.42 -17.52 -3.46
C VAL A 216 17.06 -17.50 -4.16
N ARG A 217 16.14 -18.34 -3.69
CA ARG A 217 14.84 -18.54 -4.33
C ARG A 217 13.80 -17.63 -3.69
N ASP A 218 12.90 -17.10 -4.52
CA ASP A 218 11.71 -16.41 -4.03
C ASP A 218 10.69 -17.40 -3.46
N GLY A 219 9.60 -16.88 -2.89
CA GLY A 219 8.48 -17.69 -2.40
C GLY A 219 7.78 -18.54 -3.47
N SER A 220 8.12 -18.37 -4.75
CA SER A 220 7.65 -19.16 -5.89
C SER A 220 8.68 -20.19 -6.39
N GLY A 221 9.83 -20.34 -5.70
CA GLY A 221 10.87 -21.30 -6.07
C GLY A 221 11.73 -20.88 -7.27
N GLY A 222 11.52 -19.67 -7.80
CA GLY A 222 12.30 -19.07 -8.88
C GLY A 222 13.58 -18.41 -8.37
N CYS A 223 14.61 -18.34 -9.21
CA CYS A 223 15.87 -17.70 -8.83
C CYS A 223 15.71 -16.17 -8.77
N MET A 224 15.99 -15.59 -7.60
CA MET A 224 16.02 -14.14 -7.42
C MET A 224 17.35 -13.56 -7.92
N SER A 225 17.32 -12.31 -8.40
CA SER A 225 18.55 -11.55 -8.59
C SER A 225 19.23 -11.30 -7.24
N MET A 226 20.56 -11.25 -7.21
CA MET A 226 21.36 -11.04 -6.00
C MET A 226 20.87 -9.82 -5.19
N ASN A 227 20.48 -8.74 -5.87
CA ASN A 227 19.95 -7.53 -5.24
C ASN A 227 18.59 -7.75 -4.56
N ALA A 228 17.69 -8.52 -5.20
CA ALA A 228 16.39 -8.84 -4.63
C ALA A 228 16.53 -9.82 -3.45
N ALA A 229 17.47 -10.76 -3.53
CA ALA A 229 17.79 -11.70 -2.45
C ALA A 229 18.34 -10.99 -1.21
N ILE A 230 19.24 -10.01 -1.39
CA ILE A 230 19.80 -9.20 -0.31
C ILE A 230 18.71 -8.32 0.33
N ALA A 231 17.85 -7.70 -0.47
CA ALA A 231 16.74 -6.89 0.04
C ALA A 231 15.73 -7.74 0.83
N ALA A 232 15.37 -8.91 0.32
CA ALA A 232 14.50 -9.86 1.00
C ALA A 232 15.14 -10.41 2.28
N GLY A 233 16.41 -10.80 2.24
CA GLY A 233 17.15 -11.28 3.41
C GLY A 233 17.30 -10.21 4.50
N PHE A 234 17.58 -8.97 4.10
CA PHE A 234 17.63 -7.82 5.01
C PHE A 234 16.26 -7.56 5.65
N GLN A 235 15.17 -7.59 4.87
CA GLN A 235 13.83 -7.42 5.39
C GLN A 235 13.41 -8.57 6.32
N SER A 236 13.82 -9.81 6.00
CA SER A 236 13.56 -11.00 6.82
C SER A 236 14.28 -10.96 8.17
N GLY A 237 15.50 -10.42 8.19
CA GLY A 237 16.33 -10.33 9.40
C GLY A 237 16.09 -9.07 10.24
N SER A 238 15.78 -7.93 9.62
CA SER A 238 15.62 -6.65 10.31
C SER A 238 14.17 -6.23 10.53
N GLY A 239 13.21 -6.87 9.85
CA GLY A 239 11.80 -6.46 9.84
C GLY A 239 11.53 -5.13 9.11
N ILE A 240 12.54 -4.52 8.48
CA ILE A 240 12.45 -3.21 7.83
C ILE A 240 12.92 -3.34 6.38
N SER A 241 12.16 -2.80 5.42
CA SER A 241 12.57 -2.81 4.02
C SER A 241 13.72 -1.82 3.78
N MET A 242 14.60 -2.14 2.83
CA MET A 242 15.68 -1.22 2.40
C MET A 242 15.13 0.13 1.91
N ALA A 243 13.92 0.15 1.34
CA ALA A 243 13.22 1.37 0.96
C ALA A 243 12.82 2.22 2.19
N LYS A 244 12.30 1.58 3.24
CA LYS A 244 11.97 2.24 4.52
C LYS A 244 13.22 2.80 5.20
N LEU A 245 14.35 2.07 5.17
CA LEU A 245 15.62 2.57 5.68
C LEU A 245 16.14 3.78 4.88
N ARG A 246 16.04 3.75 3.54
CA ARG A 246 16.39 4.89 2.69
C ARG A 246 15.52 6.10 3.01
N SER A 247 14.20 5.91 3.10
CA SER A 247 13.24 6.96 3.45
C SER A 247 13.54 7.57 4.83
N ILE A 248 13.83 6.75 5.85
CA ILE A 248 14.21 7.23 7.18
C ILE A 248 15.51 8.05 7.13
N ASN A 249 16.53 7.57 6.41
CA ASN A 249 17.79 8.30 6.28
C ASN A 249 17.63 9.63 5.51
N GLN A 250 16.84 9.65 4.44
CA GLN A 250 16.53 10.87 3.69
C GLN A 250 15.76 11.87 4.58
N MET A 251 14.79 11.39 5.37
CA MET A 251 14.04 12.23 6.31
C MET A 251 14.96 12.83 7.38
N LEU A 252 15.86 12.03 7.96
CA LEU A 252 16.82 12.48 8.96
C LEU A 252 17.74 13.58 8.39
N LEU A 253 18.17 13.42 7.14
CA LEU A 253 19.03 14.38 6.45
C LEU A 253 18.32 15.72 6.16
N VAL A 254 17.04 15.69 5.78
CA VAL A 254 16.22 16.89 5.60
C VAL A 254 16.02 17.62 6.93
N VAL A 255 15.67 16.89 7.99
CA VAL A 255 15.46 17.46 9.33
C VAL A 255 16.74 18.13 9.85
N VAL A 256 17.89 17.46 9.74
CA VAL A 256 19.18 18.01 10.17
C VAL A 256 19.53 19.25 9.36
N THR A 257 19.31 19.24 8.05
CA THR A 257 19.59 20.40 7.18
C THR A 257 18.73 21.60 7.56
N LEU A 258 17.43 21.41 7.78
CA LEU A 258 16.53 22.48 8.19
C LEU A 258 16.90 23.03 9.58
N LEU A 259 17.32 22.17 10.51
CA LEU A 259 17.79 22.61 11.83
C LEU A 259 19.07 23.45 11.73
N VAL A 260 20.05 23.02 10.94
CA VAL A 260 21.32 23.75 10.75
C VAL A 260 21.08 25.09 10.08
N VAL A 261 20.37 25.11 8.94
CA VAL A 261 20.09 26.36 8.21
C VAL A 261 19.20 27.28 9.06
N GLY A 262 18.19 26.74 9.74
CA GLY A 262 17.34 27.49 10.66
C GLY A 262 18.16 28.13 11.78
N SER A 263 19.08 27.39 12.41
CA SER A 263 19.95 27.93 13.47
C SER A 263 20.84 29.07 12.96
N ALA A 264 21.36 28.98 11.74
CA ALA A 264 22.18 30.02 11.12
C ALA A 264 21.36 31.27 10.77
N MET A 265 20.18 31.09 10.15
CA MET A 265 19.26 32.19 9.84
C MET A 265 18.82 32.94 11.10
N LEU A 266 18.58 32.21 12.19
CA LEU A 266 18.27 32.78 13.49
C LEU A 266 19.44 33.60 14.07
N GLY A 267 20.67 33.13 13.92
CA GLY A 267 21.86 33.89 14.31
C GLY A 267 22.03 35.19 13.52
N VAL A 268 21.74 35.17 12.22
CA VAL A 268 21.75 36.38 11.36
C VAL A 268 20.65 37.35 11.79
N TRP A 269 19.43 36.86 12.05
CA TRP A 269 18.33 37.70 12.54
C TRP A 269 18.66 38.38 13.88
N GLN A 270 19.29 37.65 14.81
CA GLN A 270 19.72 38.23 16.09
C GLN A 270 20.77 39.33 15.91
N ARG A 271 21.68 39.19 14.95
CA ARG A 271 22.66 40.24 14.63
C ARG A 271 21.99 41.46 14.00
N TYR A 272 20.99 41.25 13.15
CA TYR A 272 20.19 42.35 12.58
C TYR A 272 19.40 43.10 13.65
N ALA A 273 18.69 42.37 14.53
CA ALA A 273 17.91 42.95 15.61
C ALA A 273 18.75 43.74 16.63
N ARG A 274 20.05 43.43 16.74
CA ARG A 274 21.01 44.17 17.56
C ARG A 274 21.68 45.34 16.82
N GLY A 275 21.28 45.62 15.58
CA GLY A 275 21.83 46.70 14.76
C GLY A 275 23.26 46.44 14.24
N VAL A 276 23.73 45.20 14.30
CA VAL A 276 25.13 44.84 13.95
C VAL A 276 25.31 44.67 12.45
N ILE A 277 24.23 44.37 11.70
CA ILE A 277 24.28 44.17 10.25
C ILE A 277 23.20 45.01 9.54
N ALA A 278 23.48 45.43 8.31
CA ALA A 278 22.54 46.20 7.51
C ALA A 278 21.43 45.32 6.92
N THR A 279 20.31 45.93 6.55
CA THR A 279 19.17 45.24 5.91
C THR A 279 19.57 44.55 4.60
N ALA A 280 20.53 45.13 3.86
CA ALA A 280 21.08 44.53 2.64
C ALA A 280 21.81 43.21 2.92
N ASP A 281 22.59 43.15 4.00
CA ASP A 281 23.32 41.94 4.42
C ASP A 281 22.35 40.86 4.91
N LEU A 282 21.31 41.25 5.66
CA LEU A 282 20.24 40.34 6.08
C LEU A 282 19.60 39.65 4.86
N LEU A 283 19.19 40.43 3.85
CA LEU A 283 18.57 39.88 2.64
C LEU A 283 19.53 38.96 1.87
N LEU A 284 20.81 39.30 1.80
CA LEU A 284 21.83 38.48 1.15
C LEU A 284 22.00 37.13 1.87
N TYR A 285 22.11 37.13 3.20
CA TYR A 285 22.27 35.90 3.99
C TYR A 285 21.01 35.03 3.98
N MET A 286 19.82 35.63 4.03
CA MET A 286 18.55 34.90 3.92
C MET A 286 18.41 34.22 2.55
N LYS A 287 18.75 34.92 1.46
CA LYS A 287 18.76 34.35 0.10
C LYS A 287 19.74 33.18 -0.01
N ARG A 288 20.95 33.31 0.54
CA ARG A 288 21.95 32.24 0.53
C ARG A 288 21.48 31.01 1.31
N GLY A 289 20.85 31.20 2.46
CA GLY A 289 20.28 30.08 3.23
C GLY A 289 19.14 29.37 2.49
N LEU A 290 18.29 30.13 1.77
CA LEU A 290 17.21 29.54 0.97
C LEU A 290 17.74 28.72 -0.22
N ILE A 291 18.80 29.20 -0.89
CA ILE A 291 19.48 28.45 -1.98
C ILE A 291 20.01 27.11 -1.47
N VAL A 292 20.61 27.06 -0.27
CA VAL A 292 21.13 25.82 0.32
C VAL A 292 20.01 24.81 0.58
N VAL A 293 18.87 25.26 1.12
CA VAL A 293 17.71 24.38 1.34
C VAL A 293 17.16 23.87 0.00
N CYS A 294 17.02 24.74 -1.00
CA CYS A 294 16.57 24.34 -2.33
C CYS A 294 17.52 23.34 -2.99
N MET A 295 18.84 23.51 -2.88
CA MET A 295 19.82 22.55 -3.41
C MET A 295 19.69 21.17 -2.76
N VAL A 296 19.52 21.11 -1.44
CA VAL A 296 19.35 19.83 -0.74
C VAL A 296 18.04 19.15 -1.16
N PHE A 297 16.94 19.91 -1.31
CA PHE A 297 15.67 19.37 -1.83
C PHE A 297 15.81 18.84 -3.27
N VAL A 298 16.52 19.55 -4.15
CA VAL A 298 16.77 19.10 -5.53
C VAL A 298 17.61 17.83 -5.56
N ILE A 299 18.70 17.78 -4.78
CA ILE A 299 19.54 16.57 -4.68
C ILE A 299 18.68 15.39 -4.18
N MET A 300 17.85 15.58 -3.17
CA MET A 300 16.96 14.53 -2.65
C MET A 300 15.89 14.11 -3.65
N SER A 301 15.44 14.98 -4.55
CA SER A 301 14.47 14.62 -5.60
C SER A 301 15.06 13.77 -6.74
N LEU A 302 16.39 13.67 -6.83
CA LEU A 302 17.10 12.93 -7.88
C LEU A 302 17.51 11.50 -7.45
N PHE A 303 17.29 11.08 -6.19
CA PHE A 303 17.76 9.81 -5.61
C PHE A 303 16.69 9.07 -4.79
#